data_AF-A0A6J1J6C6-F1
#
_entry.id   AF-A0A6J1J6C6-F1
#
_cell.length_a   1.000
_cell.length_b   1.000
_cell.length_c   1.000
_cell.angle_alpha   90.00
_cell.angle_beta   90.00
_cell.angle_gamma   90.00
#
_symmetry.space_group_name_H-M   'P 1'
#
loop_
_entity.id
_entity.type
_entity.pdbx_description
1 polymer ?
#
loop_
_entity_poly.entity_id
_entity_poly.type
_entity_poly.pdbx_seq_one_letter_code
_entity_poly.pdbx_strand_id
1 'polypeptide(L)'
;MTISGIVAFNIDIRIMSPTGQTQTPFLSKPVKSLLFPTSISTSIQPPLAARCSSSSSVSPLDMDNGAGLSLYPLHRCKTIHLVRHAQGIHNVDGDKSYKAYMRPEFFDAHITQLGWQQIDNLRKHVHASGLSRKIELVVTSPLLRTLQTAVGVFGGEGYTTGMDVLPLMIANAGNSARAAISSLNCPPIAAVELCREHLGVHPCDKRRNISDYQFLFPAVDFSLIESDEDVLWKADIRETKEELAARGLQFLNWLWTRKEKEIAVVTHSGFLFHTLTAFGNDCHPSVKKEICTQFANCELRSIVIVDRSMVGSDSSTTNYPGKIPPGLDIPSDAVDDKSMKEEKQPVDSGPKVHENM
;
A
#
# COMPACT_ATOMS: atom_id res chain seq x y z
N MET A 1 -16.78 36.19 -19.21
CA MET A 1 -17.06 35.99 -17.77
C MET A 1 -16.62 34.59 -17.43
N THR A 2 -15.44 34.48 -16.85
CA THR A 2 -14.75 33.21 -16.60
C THR A 2 -14.39 33.24 -15.13
N ILE A 3 -14.93 32.31 -14.33
CA ILE A 3 -14.55 32.14 -12.93
C ILE A 3 -13.77 30.84 -12.85
N SER A 4 -12.45 30.99 -12.76
CA SER A 4 -11.51 29.96 -12.33
C SER A 4 -11.27 30.18 -10.84
N GLY A 5 -11.37 29.13 -10.03
CA GLY A 5 -11.11 29.17 -8.59
C GLY A 5 -10.33 27.95 -8.16
N ILE A 6 -9.02 28.10 -8.03
CA ILE A 6 -8.14 27.15 -7.35
C ILE A 6 -7.97 27.66 -5.92
N VAL A 7 -8.35 26.85 -4.93
CA VAL A 7 -8.06 27.10 -3.52
C VAL A 7 -6.70 26.49 -3.20
N ALA A 8 -5.70 27.34 -3.02
CA ALA A 8 -4.37 26.96 -2.54
C ALA A 8 -4.36 26.97 -1.00
N PHE A 9 -4.03 25.83 -0.38
CA PHE A 9 -3.66 25.79 1.03
C PHE A 9 -2.15 25.99 1.15
N ASN A 10 -1.73 27.16 1.63
CA ASN A 10 -0.36 27.41 2.08
C ASN A 10 -0.18 26.81 3.48
N ILE A 11 0.76 25.90 3.64
CA ILE A 11 1.27 25.49 4.95
C ILE A 11 2.67 26.09 5.09
N ASP A 12 2.75 27.18 5.86
CA ASP A 12 4.00 27.79 6.31
C ASP A 12 4.63 26.92 7.41
N ILE A 13 5.83 26.40 7.16
CA ILE A 13 6.67 25.79 8.21
C ILE A 13 7.82 26.75 8.52
N ARG A 14 7.66 27.54 9.58
CA ARG A 14 8.76 28.26 10.25
C ARG A 14 9.53 27.28 11.12
N ILE A 15 10.81 27.06 10.81
CA ILE A 15 11.75 26.45 11.75
C ILE A 15 12.56 27.57 12.41
N MET A 16 12.42 27.69 13.73
CA MET A 16 13.21 28.58 14.57
C MET A 16 14.54 27.91 14.93
N SER A 17 15.65 28.60 14.64
CA SER A 17 17.00 28.32 15.15
C SER A 17 17.16 28.81 16.59
N PRO A 18 18.17 28.30 17.32
CA PRO A 18 19.11 29.25 17.94
C PRO A 18 20.60 28.84 17.90
N THR A 19 21.45 29.86 17.60
CA THR A 19 22.84 30.17 18.10
C THR A 19 23.96 29.14 17.83
N GLY A 20 25.07 29.38 17.11
CA GLY A 20 26.03 30.51 17.00
C GLY A 20 27.16 30.33 18.05
N GLN A 21 28.45 30.06 17.79
CA GLN A 21 29.45 30.64 16.88
C GLN A 21 30.72 29.72 16.71
N THR A 22 31.30 29.73 15.49
CA THR A 22 32.72 29.74 15.00
C THR A 22 33.92 29.34 15.91
N GLN A 23 35.07 28.77 15.51
CA GLN A 23 35.84 28.60 14.25
C GLN A 23 36.99 27.53 14.42
N THR A 24 37.62 27.12 13.31
CA THR A 24 38.56 26.00 12.95
C THR A 24 40.04 26.09 13.46
N PRO A 25 41.05 25.29 12.98
CA PRO A 25 41.28 23.81 12.90
C PRO A 25 42.70 23.37 13.44
N PHE A 26 43.05 22.07 13.48
CA PHE A 26 44.36 21.43 13.09
C PHE A 26 44.62 20.01 13.69
N LEU A 27 45.08 19.11 12.79
CA LEU A 27 45.98 17.94 12.86
C LEU A 27 46.03 16.86 13.98
N SER A 28 46.11 15.62 13.46
CA SER A 28 46.98 14.47 13.84
C SER A 28 46.46 13.36 14.77
N LYS A 29 46.52 12.11 14.26
CA LYS A 29 46.52 10.82 14.98
C LYS A 29 47.98 10.47 15.40
N PRO A 30 48.34 9.32 16.03
CA PRO A 30 47.58 8.17 16.60
C PRO A 30 48.11 7.64 17.99
N VAL A 31 47.54 6.51 18.47
CA VAL A 31 48.21 5.34 19.17
C VAL A 31 47.71 4.92 20.58
N LYS A 32 47.11 3.71 20.61
CA LYS A 32 47.14 2.53 21.54
C LYS A 32 47.03 2.60 23.09
N SER A 33 46.13 1.70 23.56
CA SER A 33 46.30 0.57 24.53
C SER A 33 46.08 0.70 26.05
N LEU A 34 45.17 -0.18 26.52
CA LEU A 34 45.23 -1.17 27.63
C LEU A 34 44.93 -0.79 29.11
N LEU A 35 43.92 -1.53 29.62
CA LEU A 35 43.80 -2.25 30.91
C LEU A 35 43.36 -1.56 32.24
N PHE A 36 42.30 -2.16 32.81
CA PHE A 36 41.82 -2.29 34.20
C PHE A 36 42.94 -2.58 35.25
N PRO A 37 42.73 -2.51 36.60
CA PRO A 37 41.55 -3.07 37.31
C PRO A 37 41.14 -2.50 38.71
N THR A 38 40.03 -3.07 39.22
CA THR A 38 39.67 -3.42 40.64
C THR A 38 39.58 -2.32 41.71
N SER A 39 38.72 -2.32 42.74
CA SER A 39 37.51 -3.05 43.19
C SER A 39 37.23 -2.59 44.65
N ILE A 40 36.08 -2.98 45.25
CA ILE A 40 35.76 -3.07 46.71
C ILE A 40 35.31 -1.74 47.36
N SER A 41 34.28 -1.61 48.21
CA SER A 41 33.19 -2.47 48.73
C SER A 41 32.41 -1.67 49.81
N THR A 42 31.12 -1.99 50.02
CA THR A 42 30.32 -1.94 51.30
C THR A 42 30.11 -0.60 52.04
N SER A 43 28.99 -0.27 52.69
CA SER A 43 27.68 -0.90 52.94
C SER A 43 26.77 0.02 53.78
N ILE A 44 25.50 -0.37 53.92
CA ILE A 44 24.52 -0.12 55.02
C ILE A 44 23.48 1.02 54.82
N GLN A 45 22.22 0.60 55.01
CA GLN A 45 20.92 1.26 54.83
C GLN A 45 20.43 2.02 56.12
N PRO A 46 19.11 2.27 56.34
CA PRO A 46 18.32 3.52 56.16
C PRO A 46 17.76 3.96 57.55
N PRO A 47 16.51 4.43 57.78
CA PRO A 47 15.49 5.18 57.00
C PRO A 47 14.97 6.43 57.75
N LEU A 48 14.06 7.23 57.18
CA LEU A 48 12.96 7.89 57.92
C LEU A 48 11.90 8.48 56.98
N ALA A 49 10.64 8.24 57.35
CA ALA A 49 9.42 8.57 56.63
C ALA A 49 8.87 9.97 56.97
N ALA A 50 8.17 10.62 56.04
CA ALA A 50 6.96 11.41 56.32
C ALA A 50 6.24 11.92 55.04
N ARG A 51 5.04 11.36 54.83
CA ARG A 51 3.74 11.98 54.49
C ARG A 51 3.64 13.18 53.52
N CYS A 52 2.91 12.90 52.42
CA CYS A 52 1.77 13.60 51.82
C CYS A 52 1.73 15.14 51.73
N SER A 53 1.51 15.68 50.52
CA SER A 53 0.21 16.25 50.10
C SER A 53 0.22 16.70 48.62
N SER A 54 -0.79 16.21 47.88
CA SER A 54 -1.53 16.82 46.76
C SER A 54 -0.87 17.87 45.86
N SER A 55 -0.80 17.56 44.56
CA SER A 55 -1.45 18.41 43.55
C SER A 55 -1.66 17.62 42.25
N SER A 56 -2.91 17.57 41.85
CA SER A 56 -3.40 16.96 40.62
C SER A 56 -2.81 17.70 39.43
N SER A 57 -1.85 17.08 38.73
CA SER A 57 -1.44 17.49 37.40
C SER A 57 -1.87 16.41 36.42
N VAL A 58 -2.86 16.78 35.60
CA VAL A 58 -3.32 16.00 34.45
C VAL A 58 -2.10 15.75 33.56
N SER A 59 -1.64 14.51 33.56
CA SER A 59 -0.52 14.07 32.73
C SER A 59 -1.05 13.86 31.29
N PRO A 60 -0.31 14.31 30.26
CA PRO A 60 -0.73 14.16 28.87
C PRO A 60 -0.68 12.67 28.51
N LEU A 61 -1.82 12.13 28.06
CA LEU A 61 -1.98 10.87 27.35
C LEU A 61 -0.74 9.97 27.42
N ASP A 62 -0.67 9.14 28.46
CA ASP A 62 0.03 7.87 28.36
C ASP A 62 -0.52 7.20 27.10
N MET A 63 0.26 7.20 26.01
CA MET A 63 -0.06 6.44 24.83
C MET A 63 0.03 4.98 25.26
N ASP A 64 -1.13 4.43 25.58
CA ASP A 64 -1.36 3.03 25.84
C ASP A 64 -0.63 2.24 24.75
N ASN A 65 0.43 1.55 25.18
CA ASN A 65 1.24 0.66 24.38
C ASN A 65 0.43 -0.63 24.15
N GLY A 66 -0.77 -0.46 23.58
CA GLY A 66 -1.84 -1.43 23.54
C GLY A 66 -1.57 -2.50 22.49
N ALA A 67 -0.88 -3.55 22.92
CA ALA A 67 -0.97 -4.85 22.28
C ALA A 67 -2.46 -5.27 22.22
N GLY A 68 -3.09 -5.18 21.04
CA GLY A 68 -4.54 -5.35 20.93
C GLY A 68 -5.05 -5.74 19.53
N LEU A 69 -6.18 -6.44 19.52
CA LEU A 69 -6.99 -6.72 18.34
C LEU A 69 -7.63 -5.42 17.82
N SER A 70 -7.65 -5.22 16.50
CA SER A 70 -8.37 -4.12 15.85
C SER A 70 -9.43 -4.67 14.91
N LEU A 71 -10.63 -4.10 14.94
CA LEU A 71 -11.75 -4.49 14.08
C LEU A 71 -12.11 -3.36 13.13
N TYR A 72 -12.21 -3.69 11.84
CA TYR A 72 -12.64 -2.76 10.80
C TYR A 72 -13.76 -3.41 9.98
N PRO A 73 -14.80 -2.67 9.58
CA PRO A 73 -15.80 -3.16 8.65
C PRO A 73 -15.16 -3.58 7.33
N LEU A 74 -15.58 -4.71 6.75
CA LEU A 74 -14.97 -5.28 5.55
C LEU A 74 -14.92 -4.31 4.36
N HIS A 75 -15.96 -3.49 4.17
CA HIS A 75 -16.02 -2.50 3.09
C HIS A 75 -15.00 -1.36 3.24
N ARG A 76 -14.38 -1.22 4.43
CA ARG A 76 -13.25 -0.31 4.71
C ARG A 76 -11.89 -0.98 4.59
N CYS A 77 -11.83 -2.15 3.98
CA CYS A 77 -10.61 -2.87 3.72
C CYS A 77 -10.45 -3.17 2.23
N LYS A 78 -9.19 -3.23 1.78
CA LYS A 78 -8.82 -3.70 0.44
C LYS A 78 -7.57 -4.57 0.57
N THR A 79 -7.55 -5.71 -0.08
CA THR A 79 -6.37 -6.59 -0.08
C THR A 79 -5.51 -6.27 -1.29
N ILE A 80 -4.22 -6.08 -1.05
CA ILE A 80 -3.22 -5.88 -2.10
C ILE A 80 -2.14 -6.97 -2.03
N HIS A 81 -1.75 -7.48 -3.19
CA HIS A 81 -0.68 -8.47 -3.34
C HIS A 81 0.50 -7.80 -4.02
N LEU A 82 1.48 -7.41 -3.21
CA LEU A 82 2.66 -6.68 -3.66
C LEU A 82 3.71 -7.66 -4.18
N VAL A 83 4.18 -7.44 -5.40
CA VAL A 83 5.16 -8.28 -6.09
C VAL A 83 6.31 -7.41 -6.58
N ARG A 84 7.54 -7.74 -6.21
CA ARG A 84 8.73 -7.19 -6.88
C ARG A 84 8.95 -7.94 -8.19
N HIS A 85 9.31 -7.22 -9.26
CA HIS A 85 9.69 -7.83 -10.53
C HIS A 85 10.78 -8.92 -10.38
N ALA A 86 10.79 -9.86 -11.33
CA ALA A 86 11.81 -10.89 -11.41
C ALA A 86 13.20 -10.32 -11.71
N GLN A 87 14.26 -11.11 -11.59
CA GLN A 87 15.61 -10.66 -11.89
C GLN A 87 15.73 -10.15 -13.33
N GLY A 88 16.00 -8.86 -13.49
CA GLY A 88 16.34 -8.23 -14.77
C GLY A 88 17.85 -8.18 -15.00
N ILE A 89 18.27 -7.93 -16.24
CA ILE A 89 19.70 -7.87 -16.61
C ILE A 89 20.48 -6.85 -15.77
N HIS A 90 19.84 -5.73 -15.40
CA HIS A 90 20.41 -4.68 -14.56
C HIS A 90 20.71 -5.15 -13.12
N ASN A 91 19.95 -6.12 -12.56
CA ASN A 91 20.18 -6.60 -11.19
C ASN A 91 21.50 -7.37 -11.09
N VAL A 92 21.84 -8.17 -12.11
CA VAL A 92 23.03 -9.05 -12.11
C VAL A 92 24.33 -8.29 -11.84
N ASP A 93 24.44 -7.08 -12.39
CA ASP A 93 25.61 -6.22 -12.22
C ASP A 93 25.38 -5.13 -11.18
N GLY A 94 24.16 -4.58 -11.11
CA GLY A 94 23.79 -3.54 -10.16
C GLY A 94 23.84 -3.97 -8.70
N ASP A 95 23.54 -5.24 -8.41
CA ASP A 95 23.62 -5.80 -7.05
C ASP A 95 25.09 -5.97 -6.60
N LYS A 96 26.03 -6.10 -7.55
CA LYS A 96 27.47 -6.15 -7.27
C LYS A 96 28.07 -4.75 -7.18
N SER A 97 27.62 -3.83 -8.02
CA SER A 97 28.12 -2.47 -8.11
C SER A 97 27.01 -1.51 -8.50
N TYR A 98 26.64 -0.63 -7.57
CA TYR A 98 25.61 0.38 -7.79
C TYR A 98 25.88 1.28 -9.01
N LYS A 99 27.15 1.52 -9.34
CA LYS A 99 27.53 2.31 -10.53
C LYS A 99 27.12 1.64 -11.85
N ALA A 100 26.93 0.32 -11.87
CA ALA A 100 26.49 -0.41 -13.06
C ALA A 100 25.09 0.00 -13.52
N TYR A 101 24.24 0.52 -12.64
CA TYR A 101 22.92 1.04 -13.00
C TYR A 101 22.96 2.23 -13.97
N MET A 102 24.13 2.88 -14.15
CA MET A 102 24.32 3.96 -15.12
C MET A 102 24.59 3.47 -16.54
N ARG A 103 24.76 2.16 -16.76
CA ARG A 103 25.10 1.62 -18.09
C ARG A 103 23.91 1.81 -19.05
N PRO A 104 24.12 2.45 -20.23
CA PRO A 104 23.07 2.62 -21.23
C PRO A 104 22.47 1.30 -21.71
N GLU A 105 23.26 0.21 -21.69
CA GLU A 105 22.85 -1.16 -22.04
C GLU A 105 21.69 -1.68 -21.19
N PHE A 106 21.48 -1.11 -20.00
CA PHE A 106 20.37 -1.47 -19.12
C PHE A 106 19.12 -0.63 -19.34
N PHE A 107 19.06 0.21 -20.37
CA PHE A 107 17.85 0.93 -20.76
C PHE A 107 16.65 -0.02 -20.79
N ASP A 108 15.65 0.30 -19.97
CA ASP A 108 14.42 -0.48 -19.82
C ASP A 108 14.68 -2.00 -19.74
N ALA A 109 15.59 -2.38 -18.85
CA ALA A 109 16.13 -3.73 -18.73
C ALA A 109 15.04 -4.82 -18.71
N HIS A 110 15.19 -5.82 -19.58
CA HIS A 110 14.33 -7.00 -19.62
C HIS A 110 14.71 -8.05 -18.55
N ILE A 111 13.82 -9.03 -18.38
CA ILE A 111 13.98 -10.17 -17.49
C ILE A 111 15.04 -11.17 -18.02
N THR A 112 15.86 -11.71 -17.13
CA THR A 112 16.87 -12.74 -17.42
C THR A 112 16.25 -14.14 -17.51
N GLN A 113 17.02 -15.14 -17.96
CA GLN A 113 16.57 -16.54 -17.91
C GLN A 113 16.25 -17.01 -16.47
N LEU A 114 17.06 -16.62 -15.48
CA LEU A 114 16.78 -16.90 -14.07
C LEU A 114 15.51 -16.18 -13.61
N GLY A 115 15.31 -14.93 -14.03
CA GLY A 115 14.08 -14.19 -13.73
C GLY A 115 12.82 -14.86 -14.31
N TRP A 116 12.90 -15.45 -15.50
CA TRP A 116 11.77 -16.24 -16.04
C TRP A 116 11.50 -17.51 -15.21
N GLN A 117 12.53 -18.17 -14.68
CA GLN A 117 12.32 -19.27 -13.74
C GLN A 117 11.64 -18.81 -12.45
N GLN A 118 12.00 -17.62 -11.94
CA GLN A 118 11.34 -17.01 -10.78
C GLN A 118 9.86 -16.70 -11.07
N ILE A 119 9.56 -16.17 -12.26
CA ILE A 119 8.19 -15.94 -12.74
C ILE A 119 7.40 -17.25 -12.79
N ASP A 120 7.97 -18.31 -13.37
CA ASP A 120 7.32 -19.62 -13.47
C ASP A 120 7.03 -20.21 -12.07
N ASN A 121 7.93 -20.03 -11.10
CA ASN A 121 7.73 -20.47 -9.72
C ASN A 121 6.62 -19.67 -9.02
N LEU A 122 6.61 -18.34 -9.19
CA LEU A 122 5.56 -17.51 -8.62
C LEU A 122 4.20 -17.82 -9.27
N ARG A 123 4.15 -18.03 -10.59
CA ARG A 123 2.93 -18.47 -11.31
C ARG A 123 2.37 -19.75 -10.69
N LYS A 124 3.20 -20.78 -10.49
CA LYS A 124 2.78 -22.03 -9.85
C LYS A 124 2.21 -21.78 -8.46
N HIS A 125 2.87 -20.93 -7.66
CA HIS A 125 2.41 -20.59 -6.32
C HIS A 125 1.04 -19.90 -6.32
N VAL A 126 0.81 -18.89 -7.16
CA VAL A 126 -0.47 -18.16 -7.18
C VAL A 126 -1.63 -19.01 -7.68
N HIS A 127 -1.37 -20.00 -8.55
CA HIS A 127 -2.38 -20.98 -8.98
C HIS A 127 -2.68 -22.01 -7.88
N ALA A 128 -1.63 -22.58 -7.28
CA ALA A 128 -1.77 -23.60 -6.23
C ALA A 128 -2.46 -23.07 -4.96
N SER A 129 -2.19 -21.82 -4.59
CA SER A 129 -2.86 -21.17 -3.45
C SER A 129 -4.28 -20.70 -3.76
N GLY A 130 -4.70 -20.73 -5.04
CA GLY A 130 -5.97 -20.20 -5.50
C GLY A 130 -6.04 -18.67 -5.58
N LEU A 131 -4.92 -17.97 -5.32
CA LEU A 131 -4.84 -16.52 -5.37
C LEU A 131 -5.19 -15.97 -6.75
N SER A 132 -4.78 -16.65 -7.83
CA SER A 132 -5.09 -16.23 -9.20
C SER A 132 -6.59 -16.08 -9.50
N ARG A 133 -7.45 -16.79 -8.76
CA ARG A 133 -8.92 -16.72 -8.92
C ARG A 133 -9.57 -15.58 -8.13
N LYS A 134 -8.84 -14.98 -7.19
CA LYS A 134 -9.37 -13.90 -6.35
C LYS A 134 -9.00 -12.52 -6.86
N ILE A 135 -7.84 -12.40 -7.52
CA ILE A 135 -7.36 -11.13 -8.05
C ILE A 135 -8.33 -10.60 -9.10
N GLU A 136 -8.85 -9.41 -8.88
CA GLU A 136 -9.80 -8.73 -9.76
C GLU A 136 -9.10 -7.79 -10.75
N LEU A 137 -7.89 -7.34 -10.41
CA LEU A 137 -7.06 -6.44 -11.21
C LEU A 137 -5.58 -6.68 -10.92
N VAL A 138 -4.75 -6.67 -11.97
CA VAL A 138 -3.29 -6.58 -11.85
C VAL A 138 -2.86 -5.18 -12.27
N VAL A 139 -2.19 -4.48 -11.38
CA VAL A 139 -1.55 -3.20 -11.66
C VAL A 139 -0.05 -3.43 -11.83
N THR A 140 0.55 -2.85 -12.85
CA THR A 140 1.99 -2.97 -13.10
C THR A 140 2.63 -1.63 -13.38
N SER A 141 3.88 -1.47 -12.96
CA SER A 141 4.71 -0.38 -13.46
C SER A 141 4.94 -0.54 -14.98
N PRO A 142 4.99 0.55 -15.77
CA PRO A 142 5.23 0.52 -17.22
C PRO A 142 6.73 0.41 -17.55
N LEU A 143 7.45 -0.48 -16.87
CA LEU A 143 8.82 -0.86 -17.21
C LEU A 143 8.81 -2.30 -17.73
N LEU A 144 9.65 -2.62 -18.72
CA LEU A 144 9.60 -3.90 -19.43
C LEU A 144 9.69 -5.10 -18.47
N ARG A 145 10.56 -5.01 -17.46
CA ARG A 145 10.70 -6.05 -16.42
C ARG A 145 9.44 -6.30 -15.60
N THR A 146 8.68 -5.26 -15.25
CA THR A 146 7.43 -5.40 -14.48
C THR A 146 6.31 -5.88 -15.38
N LEU A 147 6.23 -5.40 -16.62
CA LEU A 147 5.30 -5.91 -17.63
C LEU A 147 5.50 -7.41 -17.87
N GLN A 148 6.74 -7.85 -18.17
CA GLN A 148 7.09 -9.26 -18.35
C GLN A 148 6.77 -10.11 -17.11
N THR A 149 7.03 -9.58 -15.91
CA THR A 149 6.68 -10.28 -14.65
C THR A 149 5.17 -10.40 -14.51
N ALA A 150 4.41 -9.33 -14.72
CA ALA A 150 2.96 -9.30 -14.54
C ALA A 150 2.27 -10.27 -15.49
N VAL A 151 2.56 -10.19 -16.79
CA VAL A 151 1.94 -11.08 -17.79
C VAL A 151 2.39 -12.53 -17.62
N GLY A 152 3.64 -12.77 -17.21
CA GLY A 152 4.15 -14.12 -16.96
C GLY A 152 3.48 -14.79 -15.74
N VAL A 153 3.31 -14.05 -14.66
CA VAL A 153 2.72 -14.58 -13.41
C VAL A 153 1.20 -14.70 -13.51
N PHE A 154 0.53 -13.66 -14.01
CA PHE A 154 -0.92 -13.52 -13.92
C PHE A 154 -1.65 -13.68 -15.26
N GLY A 155 -0.94 -13.82 -16.38
CA GLY A 155 -1.56 -14.01 -17.70
C GLY A 155 -2.24 -15.37 -17.87
N GLY A 156 -2.97 -15.52 -18.97
CA GLY A 156 -3.60 -16.77 -19.36
C GLY A 156 -2.59 -17.85 -19.75
N GLU A 157 -3.12 -19.01 -20.17
CA GLU A 157 -2.31 -20.11 -20.72
C GLU A 157 -1.73 -19.73 -22.11
N GLY A 158 -1.07 -20.70 -22.77
CA GLY A 158 -0.49 -20.49 -24.10
C GLY A 158 -1.49 -19.91 -25.10
N TYR A 159 -1.05 -18.92 -25.89
CA TYR A 159 -1.86 -18.34 -26.96
C TYR A 159 -1.82 -19.24 -28.20
N THR A 160 -2.98 -19.61 -28.74
CA THR A 160 -3.08 -20.32 -30.02
C THR A 160 -3.61 -19.37 -31.10
N THR A 161 -3.01 -19.42 -32.29
CA THR A 161 -3.39 -18.57 -33.42
C THR A 161 -4.82 -18.91 -33.86
N GLY A 162 -5.71 -17.91 -33.94
CA GLY A 162 -7.13 -18.09 -34.29
C GLY A 162 -8.12 -17.86 -33.15
N MET A 163 -7.65 -17.50 -31.95
CA MET A 163 -8.51 -17.01 -30.87
C MET A 163 -8.88 -15.55 -31.12
N ASP A 164 -10.15 -15.19 -30.95
CA ASP A 164 -10.69 -13.82 -31.17
C ASP A 164 -10.34 -12.85 -30.02
N VAL A 165 -9.14 -12.97 -29.45
CA VAL A 165 -8.63 -12.12 -28.39
C VAL A 165 -7.19 -11.71 -28.66
N LEU A 166 -6.86 -10.49 -28.24
CA LEU A 166 -5.50 -9.98 -28.30
C LEU A 166 -4.59 -10.73 -27.31
N PRO A 167 -3.37 -11.10 -27.69
CA PRO A 167 -2.43 -11.69 -26.74
C PRO A 167 -2.07 -10.67 -25.65
N LEU A 168 -1.86 -11.17 -24.44
CA LEU A 168 -1.37 -10.34 -23.33
C LEU A 168 0.12 -10.04 -23.48
N MET A 169 0.87 -10.97 -24.10
CA MET A 169 2.26 -10.79 -24.50
C MET A 169 2.51 -11.56 -25.80
N ILE A 170 3.14 -10.92 -26.78
CA ILE A 170 3.54 -11.61 -28.01
C ILE A 170 4.73 -12.56 -27.78
N ALA A 171 4.95 -13.48 -28.71
CA ALA A 171 6.11 -14.37 -28.65
C ALA A 171 7.42 -13.56 -28.69
N ASN A 172 8.39 -13.97 -27.88
CA ASN A 172 9.71 -13.35 -27.76
C ASN A 172 9.69 -11.84 -27.39
N ALA A 173 8.63 -11.34 -26.76
CA ALA A 173 8.57 -9.95 -26.31
C ALA A 173 9.76 -9.62 -25.38
N GLY A 174 10.52 -8.58 -25.73
CA GLY A 174 11.72 -8.17 -24.99
C GLY A 174 12.83 -9.23 -24.98
N ASN A 175 13.00 -9.98 -26.08
CA ASN A 175 13.99 -11.07 -26.22
C ASN A 175 13.85 -12.16 -25.15
N SER A 176 12.62 -12.47 -24.76
CA SER A 176 12.33 -13.40 -23.67
C SER A 176 12.53 -14.87 -24.03
N ALA A 177 12.59 -15.22 -25.33
CA ALA A 177 12.52 -16.59 -25.83
C ALA A 177 11.27 -17.37 -25.33
N ARG A 178 10.21 -16.65 -24.96
CA ARG A 178 8.93 -17.22 -24.50
C ARG A 178 7.92 -17.28 -25.64
N ALA A 179 7.02 -18.25 -25.57
CA ALA A 179 5.82 -18.26 -26.39
C ALA A 179 4.90 -17.08 -26.01
N ALA A 180 3.96 -16.76 -26.90
CA ALA A 180 2.92 -15.78 -26.62
C ALA A 180 2.04 -16.22 -25.44
N ILE A 181 1.61 -15.25 -24.63
CA ILE A 181 0.76 -15.45 -23.44
C ILE A 181 -0.63 -14.93 -23.75
N SER A 182 -1.65 -15.74 -23.48
CA SER A 182 -3.04 -15.39 -23.73
C SER A 182 -3.58 -14.38 -22.71
N SER A 183 -4.56 -13.58 -23.13
CA SER A 183 -5.38 -12.74 -22.25
C SER A 183 -6.65 -13.45 -21.75
N LEU A 184 -6.88 -14.71 -22.15
CA LEU A 184 -8.02 -15.48 -21.65
C LEU A 184 -7.82 -15.93 -20.21
N ASN A 185 -8.92 -15.93 -19.46
CA ASN A 185 -8.99 -16.44 -18.09
C ASN A 185 -7.96 -15.80 -17.14
N CYS A 186 -7.54 -14.57 -17.41
CA CYS A 186 -6.73 -13.76 -16.51
C CYS A 186 -7.46 -12.47 -16.13
N PRO A 187 -7.14 -11.89 -14.96
CA PRO A 187 -7.62 -10.56 -14.61
C PRO A 187 -7.15 -9.50 -15.63
N PRO A 188 -7.88 -8.37 -15.76
CA PRO A 188 -7.38 -7.22 -16.50
C PRO A 188 -6.03 -6.76 -15.92
N ILE A 189 -5.14 -6.31 -16.79
CA ILE A 189 -3.82 -5.78 -16.40
C ILE A 189 -3.72 -4.33 -16.86
N ALA A 190 -3.46 -3.42 -15.92
CA ALA A 190 -3.31 -2.00 -16.19
C ALA A 190 -1.91 -1.48 -15.82
N ALA A 191 -1.31 -0.71 -16.70
CA ALA A 191 -0.01 -0.08 -16.49
C ALA A 191 -0.17 1.32 -15.88
N VAL A 192 0.57 1.61 -14.81
CA VAL A 192 0.43 2.85 -14.02
C VAL A 192 1.79 3.45 -13.67
N GLU A 193 2.01 4.72 -14.04
CA GLU A 193 3.27 5.45 -13.80
C GLU A 193 3.61 5.59 -12.31
N LEU A 194 2.60 5.74 -11.44
CA LEU A 194 2.79 6.01 -10.02
C LEU A 194 3.56 4.92 -9.27
N CYS A 195 3.58 3.67 -9.74
CA CYS A 195 4.27 2.55 -9.09
C CYS A 195 5.62 2.18 -9.72
N ARG A 196 6.26 3.12 -10.43
CA ARG A 196 7.64 2.95 -10.94
C ARG A 196 8.68 2.97 -9.84
N GLU A 197 9.86 2.40 -10.15
CA GLU A 197 11.09 2.63 -9.38
C GLU A 197 11.42 4.13 -9.31
N HIS A 198 12.46 4.50 -8.58
CA HIS A 198 12.99 5.86 -8.59
C HIS A 198 13.15 6.41 -10.02
N LEU A 199 12.69 7.63 -10.23
CA LEU A 199 12.76 8.30 -11.53
C LEU A 199 14.13 8.97 -11.75
N GLY A 200 14.59 8.93 -13.00
CA GLY A 200 15.75 9.66 -13.49
C GLY A 200 17.12 9.01 -13.28
N VAL A 201 18.13 9.53 -13.98
CA VAL A 201 19.56 9.15 -13.96
C VAL A 201 19.87 7.71 -14.40
N HIS A 202 19.25 6.69 -13.81
CA HIS A 202 19.50 5.29 -14.16
C HIS A 202 18.73 4.92 -15.44
N PRO A 203 19.40 4.51 -16.54
CA PRO A 203 18.71 4.14 -17.78
C PRO A 203 17.73 2.98 -17.61
N CYS A 204 17.98 2.06 -16.68
CA CYS A 204 17.03 0.98 -16.40
C CYS A 204 15.68 1.45 -15.87
N ASP A 205 15.62 2.65 -15.30
CA ASP A 205 14.38 3.21 -14.77
C ASP A 205 13.69 4.13 -15.77
N LYS A 206 14.22 4.28 -16.98
CA LYS A 206 13.56 4.94 -18.11
C LYS A 206 12.76 3.90 -18.89
N ARG A 207 11.49 4.17 -19.18
CA ARG A 207 10.66 3.28 -20.00
C ARG A 207 10.82 3.59 -21.50
N ARG A 208 10.44 2.63 -22.33
CA ARG A 208 10.21 2.82 -23.76
C ARG A 208 8.91 3.59 -24.01
N ASN A 209 8.65 3.86 -25.28
CA ASN A 209 7.39 4.44 -25.72
C ASN A 209 6.23 3.49 -25.44
N ILE A 210 5.06 4.04 -25.16
CA ILE A 210 3.85 3.25 -24.95
C ILE A 210 3.44 2.53 -26.24
N SER A 211 3.64 3.16 -27.40
CA SER A 211 3.43 2.58 -28.71
C SER A 211 4.26 1.29 -28.92
N ASP A 212 5.51 1.25 -28.45
CA ASP A 212 6.33 0.03 -28.46
C ASP A 212 5.72 -1.04 -27.54
N TYR A 213 5.26 -0.66 -26.35
CA TYR A 213 4.65 -1.61 -25.42
C TYR A 213 3.30 -2.14 -25.89
N GLN A 214 2.47 -1.33 -26.55
CA GLN A 214 1.21 -1.79 -27.11
C GLN A 214 1.41 -2.87 -28.19
N PHE A 215 2.53 -2.82 -28.91
CA PHE A 215 2.89 -3.90 -29.82
C PHE A 215 3.31 -5.18 -29.07
N LEU A 216 4.08 -5.05 -27.99
CA LEU A 216 4.60 -6.19 -27.23
C LEU A 216 3.56 -6.83 -26.28
N PHE A 217 2.64 -6.02 -25.75
CA PHE A 217 1.64 -6.37 -24.75
C PHE A 217 0.23 -5.86 -25.15
N PRO A 218 -0.36 -6.33 -26.27
CA PRO A 218 -1.55 -5.72 -26.84
C PRO A 218 -2.79 -5.66 -25.94
N ALA A 219 -2.95 -6.61 -25.02
CA ALA A 219 -4.09 -6.65 -24.10
C ALA A 219 -3.84 -5.95 -22.74
N VAL A 220 -2.67 -5.35 -22.52
CA VAL A 220 -2.42 -4.53 -21.32
C VAL A 220 -3.02 -3.13 -21.52
N ASP A 221 -3.74 -2.65 -20.51
CA ASP A 221 -4.34 -1.32 -20.52
C ASP A 221 -3.29 -0.25 -20.17
N PHE A 222 -2.95 0.58 -21.14
CA PHE A 222 -2.06 1.74 -20.99
C PHE A 222 -2.81 3.08 -20.98
N SER A 223 -4.15 3.08 -20.94
CA SER A 223 -4.98 4.30 -21.06
C SER A 223 -4.75 5.34 -19.96
N LEU A 224 -4.18 4.93 -18.83
CA LEU A 224 -3.84 5.81 -17.71
C LEU A 224 -2.50 6.57 -17.91
N ILE A 225 -1.79 6.32 -19.01
CA ILE A 225 -0.52 6.97 -19.33
C ILE A 225 -0.76 8.03 -20.40
N GLU A 226 -0.52 9.29 -20.05
CA GLU A 226 -0.87 10.44 -20.89
C GLU A 226 0.08 10.68 -22.07
N SER A 227 1.38 10.36 -21.89
CA SER A 227 2.44 10.62 -22.88
C SER A 227 3.02 9.32 -23.44
N ASP A 228 3.20 9.26 -24.77
CA ASP A 228 3.89 8.15 -25.41
C ASP A 228 5.35 8.06 -24.96
N GLU A 229 6.09 9.17 -25.01
CA GLU A 229 7.47 9.28 -24.50
C GLU A 229 7.51 9.31 -22.97
N ASP A 230 8.66 8.93 -22.38
CA ASP A 230 8.89 9.00 -20.94
C ASP A 230 9.30 10.41 -20.49
N VAL A 231 8.31 11.26 -20.22
CA VAL A 231 8.50 12.64 -19.75
C VAL A 231 8.84 12.75 -18.25
N LEU A 232 8.64 11.67 -17.49
CA LEU A 232 8.85 11.67 -16.03
C LEU A 232 10.31 11.39 -15.67
N TRP A 233 11.02 10.60 -16.48
CA TRP A 233 12.43 10.30 -16.28
C TRP A 233 13.32 11.45 -16.77
N LYS A 234 14.24 11.92 -15.92
CA LYS A 234 15.21 12.98 -16.24
C LYS A 234 16.63 12.45 -16.18
N ALA A 235 17.49 12.80 -17.14
CA ALA A 235 18.84 12.25 -17.23
C ALA A 235 19.79 12.69 -16.10
N ASP A 236 19.52 13.85 -15.52
CA ASP A 236 20.39 14.58 -14.60
C ASP A 236 19.82 14.69 -13.17
N ILE A 237 18.52 14.43 -13.00
CA ILE A 237 17.83 14.56 -11.72
C ILE A 237 17.29 13.19 -11.30
N ARG A 238 17.79 12.66 -10.19
CA ARG A 238 17.26 11.45 -9.55
C ARG A 238 16.21 11.87 -8.53
N GLU A 239 15.05 11.23 -8.58
CA GLU A 239 14.02 11.37 -7.56
C GLU A 239 14.58 11.04 -6.17
N THR A 240 14.25 11.89 -5.20
CA THR A 240 14.62 11.68 -3.80
C THR A 240 13.78 10.58 -3.18
N LYS A 241 14.22 10.06 -2.03
CA LYS A 241 13.49 9.01 -1.31
C LYS A 241 12.15 9.54 -0.78
N GLU A 242 12.13 10.81 -0.40
CA GLU A 242 10.97 11.52 0.11
C GLU A 242 9.93 11.75 -1.01
N GLU A 243 10.37 12.18 -2.20
CA GLU A 243 9.49 12.29 -3.38
C GLU A 243 8.91 10.92 -3.78
N LEU A 244 9.75 9.87 -3.80
CA LEU A 244 9.27 8.52 -4.11
C LEU A 244 8.26 8.03 -3.08
N ALA A 245 8.49 8.26 -1.78
CA ALA A 245 7.56 7.88 -0.73
C ALA A 245 6.23 8.65 -0.88
N ALA A 246 6.28 9.95 -1.19
CA ALA A 246 5.08 10.76 -1.45
C ALA A 246 4.30 10.24 -2.67
N ARG A 247 4.99 9.89 -3.77
CA ARG A 247 4.39 9.25 -4.94
C ARG A 247 3.80 7.87 -4.61
N GLY A 248 4.45 7.11 -3.73
CA GLY A 248 3.94 5.86 -3.19
C GLY A 248 2.63 6.02 -2.43
N LEU A 249 2.50 7.06 -1.60
CA LEU A 249 1.24 7.38 -0.91
C LEU A 249 0.15 7.79 -1.91
N GLN A 250 0.48 8.58 -2.93
CA GLN A 250 -0.46 8.91 -4.01
C GLN A 250 -0.94 7.64 -4.73
N PHE A 251 -0.04 6.69 -4.99
CA PHE A 251 -0.38 5.40 -5.58
C PHE A 251 -1.35 4.59 -4.71
N LEU A 252 -1.11 4.50 -3.41
CA LEU A 252 -1.99 3.78 -2.48
C LEU A 252 -3.37 4.45 -2.37
N ASN A 253 -3.42 5.78 -2.38
CA ASN A 253 -4.68 6.53 -2.44
C ASN A 253 -5.41 6.27 -3.76
N TRP A 254 -4.70 6.21 -4.88
CA TRP A 254 -5.29 5.84 -6.17
C TRP A 254 -5.82 4.40 -6.16
N LEU A 255 -5.09 3.43 -5.58
CA LEU A 255 -5.61 2.07 -5.38
C LEU A 255 -6.87 2.05 -4.52
N TRP A 256 -6.99 2.96 -3.55
CA TRP A 256 -8.18 3.07 -2.71
C TRP A 256 -9.44 3.41 -3.52
N THR A 257 -9.33 4.29 -4.52
CA THR A 257 -10.47 4.72 -5.36
C THR A 257 -10.94 3.66 -6.34
N ARG A 258 -10.15 2.60 -6.54
CA ARG A 258 -10.51 1.46 -7.39
C ARG A 258 -11.69 0.69 -6.80
N LYS A 259 -12.62 0.27 -7.67
CA LYS A 259 -13.76 -0.57 -7.26
C LYS A 259 -13.32 -1.97 -6.82
N GLU A 260 -12.19 -2.44 -7.34
CA GLU A 260 -11.66 -3.78 -7.11
C GLU A 260 -11.24 -3.97 -5.64
N LYS A 261 -11.53 -5.14 -5.05
CA LYS A 261 -11.28 -5.43 -3.62
C LYS A 261 -10.00 -6.23 -3.37
N GLU A 262 -9.61 -7.09 -4.31
CA GLU A 262 -8.32 -7.81 -4.29
C GLU A 262 -7.48 -7.46 -5.53
N ILE A 263 -6.36 -6.77 -5.32
CA ILE A 263 -5.53 -6.21 -6.41
C ILE A 263 -4.09 -6.74 -6.30
N ALA A 264 -3.53 -7.26 -7.38
CA ALA A 264 -2.10 -7.55 -7.45
C ALA A 264 -1.34 -6.33 -7.98
N VAL A 265 -0.17 -6.03 -7.42
CA VAL A 265 0.68 -4.91 -7.83
C VAL A 265 2.08 -5.42 -8.14
N VAL A 266 2.52 -5.31 -9.40
CA VAL A 266 3.86 -5.71 -9.85
C VAL A 266 4.73 -4.47 -10.04
N THR A 267 5.73 -4.32 -9.18
CA THR A 267 6.52 -3.10 -9.03
C THR A 267 7.98 -3.44 -8.64
N HIS A 268 8.68 -2.54 -7.93
CA HIS A 268 10.12 -2.54 -7.73
C HIS A 268 10.50 -2.48 -6.25
N SER A 269 11.74 -2.86 -5.93
CA SER A 269 12.19 -2.94 -4.54
C SER A 269 12.28 -1.59 -3.86
N GLY A 270 12.81 -0.57 -4.54
CA GLY A 270 12.97 0.77 -3.96
C GLY A 270 11.61 1.41 -3.72
N PHE A 271 10.72 1.32 -4.71
CA PHE A 271 9.33 1.75 -4.59
C PHE A 271 8.63 1.13 -3.37
N LEU A 272 8.64 -0.20 -3.25
CA LEU A 272 8.00 -0.90 -2.12
C LEU A 272 8.61 -0.49 -0.79
N PHE A 273 9.94 -0.50 -0.68
CA PHE A 273 10.64 -0.22 0.56
C PHE A 273 10.32 1.18 1.11
N HIS A 274 10.47 2.22 0.28
CA HIS A 274 10.25 3.60 0.71
C HIS A 274 8.77 3.92 0.94
N THR A 275 7.87 3.37 0.11
CA THR A 275 6.43 3.54 0.30
C THR A 275 5.96 2.89 1.60
N LEU A 276 6.34 1.63 1.84
CA LEU A 276 5.90 0.88 3.02
C LEU A 276 6.52 1.40 4.33
N THR A 277 7.71 2.02 4.26
CA THR A 277 8.34 2.65 5.43
C THR A 277 7.53 3.83 5.99
N ALA A 278 6.64 4.42 5.19
CA ALA A 278 5.71 5.44 5.66
C ALA A 278 4.59 4.89 6.58
N PHE A 279 4.42 3.57 6.67
CA PHE A 279 3.38 2.89 7.44
C PHE A 279 3.93 2.14 8.66
N GLY A 280 3.03 1.63 9.50
CA GLY A 280 3.35 0.77 10.63
C GLY A 280 3.85 1.49 11.87
N ASN A 281 3.75 2.83 11.94
CA ASN A 281 4.02 3.59 13.17
C ASN A 281 3.02 3.30 14.29
N ASP A 282 1.89 2.70 13.93
CA ASP A 282 0.74 2.35 14.75
C ASP A 282 0.68 0.86 15.10
N CYS A 283 1.74 0.09 14.81
CA CYS A 283 1.82 -1.34 15.08
C CYS A 283 3.10 -1.71 15.85
N HIS A 284 3.13 -2.93 16.39
CA HIS A 284 4.30 -3.43 17.12
C HIS A 284 5.57 -3.37 16.24
N PRO A 285 6.75 -3.01 16.78
CA PRO A 285 7.97 -2.84 15.99
C PRO A 285 8.36 -4.05 15.12
N SER A 286 8.02 -5.28 15.54
CA SER A 286 8.25 -6.48 14.73
C SER A 286 7.39 -6.52 13.47
N VAL A 287 6.13 -6.08 13.54
CA VAL A 287 5.21 -6.00 12.39
C VAL A 287 5.67 -4.90 11.44
N LYS A 288 6.07 -3.73 11.99
CA LYS A 288 6.67 -2.67 11.18
C LYS A 288 7.91 -3.18 10.43
N LYS A 289 8.79 -3.93 11.11
CA LYS A 289 9.98 -4.53 10.51
C LYS A 289 9.63 -5.51 9.38
N GLU A 290 8.61 -6.34 9.57
CA GLU A 290 8.12 -7.27 8.54
C GLU A 290 7.63 -6.53 7.28
N ILE A 291 6.79 -5.50 7.47
CA ILE A 291 6.26 -4.66 6.40
C ILE A 291 7.41 -3.97 5.63
N CYS A 292 8.40 -3.44 6.35
CA CYS A 292 9.50 -2.67 5.75
C CYS A 292 10.66 -3.52 5.24
N THR A 293 10.62 -4.85 5.36
CA THR A 293 11.71 -5.70 4.88
C THR A 293 11.80 -5.63 3.36
N GLN A 294 13.01 -5.50 2.81
CA GLN A 294 13.19 -5.46 1.35
C GLN A 294 12.65 -6.72 0.67
N PHE A 295 12.10 -6.55 -0.53
CA PHE A 295 11.55 -7.66 -1.31
C PHE A 295 12.66 -8.29 -2.16
N ALA A 296 12.77 -9.62 -2.15
CA ALA A 296 13.53 -10.37 -3.13
C ALA A 296 12.83 -10.35 -4.50
N ASN A 297 13.58 -10.65 -5.58
CA ASN A 297 12.97 -10.74 -6.91
C ASN A 297 11.86 -11.80 -6.95
N CYS A 298 10.71 -11.47 -7.56
CA CYS A 298 9.49 -12.29 -7.55
C CYS A 298 8.98 -12.67 -6.16
N GLU A 299 9.36 -11.95 -5.11
CA GLU A 299 8.71 -12.11 -3.82
C GLU A 299 7.30 -11.48 -3.87
N LEU A 300 6.32 -12.20 -3.32
CA LEU A 300 4.95 -11.75 -3.14
C LEU A 300 4.64 -11.63 -1.66
N ARG A 301 4.10 -10.48 -1.23
CA ARG A 301 3.51 -10.30 0.10
C ARG A 301 2.11 -9.71 -0.01
N SER A 302 1.19 -10.25 0.75
CA SER A 302 -0.20 -9.78 0.80
C SER A 302 -0.38 -8.85 2.00
N ILE A 303 -0.98 -7.68 1.79
CA ILE A 303 -1.23 -6.66 2.83
C ILE A 303 -2.66 -6.17 2.70
N VAL A 304 -3.26 -5.75 3.81
CA VAL A 304 -4.58 -5.11 3.83
C VAL A 304 -4.41 -3.60 4.01
N ILE A 305 -4.95 -2.83 3.08
CA ILE A 305 -5.15 -1.38 3.25
C ILE A 305 -6.45 -1.19 4.02
N VAL A 306 -6.42 -0.33 5.04
CA VAL A 306 -7.58 0.02 5.86
C VAL A 306 -7.81 1.52 5.78
N ASP A 307 -9.00 1.94 5.35
CA ASP A 307 -9.40 3.34 5.44
C ASP A 307 -9.88 3.67 6.84
N ARG A 308 -9.02 4.41 7.55
CA ARG A 308 -9.32 4.95 8.88
C ARG A 308 -9.95 6.34 8.82
N SER A 309 -10.03 6.95 7.64
CA SER A 309 -10.29 8.37 7.45
C SER A 309 -11.45 8.67 6.51
N MET A 310 -12.55 7.89 6.52
CA MET A 310 -13.78 8.16 5.74
C MET A 310 -13.54 8.57 4.26
N VAL A 311 -12.41 8.18 3.66
CA VAL A 311 -12.06 8.52 2.27
C VAL A 311 -12.89 7.66 1.32
N GLY A 312 -13.23 6.44 1.74
CA GLY A 312 -14.20 5.59 1.07
C GLY A 312 -15.63 5.88 1.51
N SER A 313 -16.52 6.12 0.54
CA SER A 313 -17.97 6.25 0.73
C SER A 313 -18.75 4.97 0.41
N ASP A 314 -18.05 3.87 0.10
CA ASP A 314 -18.65 2.59 -0.27
C ASP A 314 -19.57 2.05 0.85
N SER A 315 -20.83 1.78 0.52
CA SER A 315 -21.72 1.05 1.39
C SER A 315 -21.32 -0.43 1.46
N SER A 316 -21.63 -1.08 2.58
CA SER A 316 -21.36 -2.52 2.69
C SER A 316 -22.27 -3.32 1.76
N THR A 317 -21.68 -4.16 0.91
CA THR A 317 -22.41 -5.10 0.04
C THR A 317 -22.76 -6.40 0.75
N THR A 318 -22.09 -6.72 1.86
CA THR A 318 -22.27 -7.99 2.59
C THR A 318 -23.02 -7.83 3.91
N ASN A 319 -23.13 -6.61 4.44
CA ASN A 319 -23.90 -6.40 5.67
C ASN A 319 -25.38 -6.57 5.36
N TYR A 320 -26.03 -7.49 6.06
CA TYR A 320 -27.47 -7.69 5.99
C TYR A 320 -28.12 -7.13 7.25
N PRO A 321 -28.94 -6.06 7.17
CA PRO A 321 -29.50 -5.39 8.34
C PRO A 321 -30.69 -6.14 8.98
N GLY A 322 -31.06 -7.33 8.47
CA GLY A 322 -32.02 -8.20 9.14
C GLY A 322 -33.49 -7.76 9.14
N LYS A 323 -33.98 -7.02 8.12
CA LYS A 323 -35.36 -6.49 8.17
C LYS A 323 -36.47 -7.53 7.92
N ILE A 324 -37.56 -7.42 8.70
CA ILE A 324 -38.93 -7.14 8.19
C ILE A 324 -39.45 -5.89 8.96
N PRO A 325 -39.86 -4.78 8.32
CA PRO A 325 -40.39 -3.59 9.02
C PRO A 325 -41.94 -3.53 9.00
N PRO A 326 -42.55 -2.54 9.67
CA PRO A 326 -43.02 -2.55 11.05
C PRO A 326 -44.38 -3.26 11.27
N GLY A 327 -44.58 -3.78 12.49
CA GLY A 327 -45.83 -4.36 13.03
C GLY A 327 -45.70 -4.46 14.55
N LEU A 328 -46.81 -4.59 15.29
CA LEU A 328 -46.79 -4.52 16.76
C LEU A 328 -45.90 -5.62 17.35
N ASP A 329 -44.79 -5.19 17.95
CA ASP A 329 -43.92 -5.99 18.80
C ASP A 329 -44.77 -6.48 19.98
N ILE A 330 -45.08 -7.78 19.98
CA ILE A 330 -45.64 -8.42 21.16
C ILE A 330 -44.51 -8.42 22.20
N PRO A 331 -44.71 -7.82 23.39
CA PRO A 331 -43.65 -7.73 24.38
C PRO A 331 -43.14 -9.12 24.77
N SER A 332 -41.82 -9.27 24.90
CA SER A 332 -41.18 -10.48 25.41
C SER A 332 -41.72 -10.91 26.80
N ASP A 333 -42.36 -9.99 27.51
CA ASP A 333 -42.89 -10.17 28.86
C ASP A 333 -44.35 -10.66 28.87
N ALA A 334 -45.01 -10.80 27.70
CA ALA A 334 -46.35 -11.36 27.59
C ALA A 334 -46.40 -12.89 27.83
N VAL A 335 -45.28 -13.48 28.27
CA VAL A 335 -45.16 -14.90 28.64
C VAL A 335 -45.18 -15.11 30.16
N ASP A 336 -45.28 -14.06 30.98
CA ASP A 336 -45.55 -14.23 32.41
C ASP A 336 -47.05 -14.06 32.73
N ASP A 337 -47.64 -15.22 32.94
CA ASP A 337 -49.00 -15.50 33.36
C ASP A 337 -49.33 -14.80 34.69
N LYS A 338 -50.08 -13.70 34.65
CA LYS A 338 -51.01 -13.33 35.72
C LYS A 338 -52.33 -12.85 35.14
N SER A 339 -53.22 -13.82 34.97
CA SER A 339 -54.61 -13.78 35.43
C SER A 339 -55.00 -12.52 36.23
N MET A 340 -55.98 -11.77 35.71
CA MET A 340 -57.29 -11.51 36.33
C MET A 340 -57.88 -10.19 35.79
N LYS A 341 -59.00 -10.31 35.07
CA LYS A 341 -60.25 -9.51 35.15
C LYS A 341 -60.08 -7.98 35.23
N GLU A 342 -60.75 -7.16 34.42
CA GLU A 342 -62.21 -7.19 34.26
C GLU A 342 -62.67 -6.22 33.15
N GLU A 343 -63.84 -6.56 32.63
CA GLU A 343 -64.68 -5.98 31.58
C GLU A 343 -65.35 -4.64 31.96
N LYS A 344 -65.40 -3.67 31.04
CA LYS A 344 -66.61 -2.97 30.50
C LYS A 344 -66.35 -1.55 29.95
N GLN A 345 -66.35 -1.44 28.63
CA GLN A 345 -67.27 -0.69 27.72
C GLN A 345 -68.01 0.62 28.16
N PRO A 346 -68.52 1.45 27.20
CA PRO A 346 -68.01 2.80 26.89
C PRO A 346 -69.10 3.92 26.89
N VAL A 347 -68.80 5.08 26.28
CA VAL A 347 -69.68 5.96 25.43
C VAL A 347 -69.80 7.45 25.85
N ASP A 348 -69.28 8.30 24.94
CA ASP A 348 -69.83 9.54 24.35
C ASP A 348 -70.06 10.86 25.15
N SER A 349 -69.55 11.94 24.55
CA SER A 349 -70.27 13.15 24.09
C SER A 349 -69.50 14.45 24.34
N GLY A 350 -69.28 15.24 23.28
CA GLY A 350 -68.78 16.63 23.35
C GLY A 350 -69.85 17.61 23.88
N PRO A 351 -69.79 18.94 23.62
CA PRO A 351 -68.81 19.71 22.83
C PRO A 351 -68.31 21.05 23.49
N LYS A 352 -67.34 21.67 22.79
CA LYS A 352 -67.00 23.12 22.63
C LYS A 352 -67.54 24.16 23.64
N VAL A 353 -66.66 25.05 24.14
CA VAL A 353 -66.73 26.55 24.20
C VAL A 353 -65.30 27.05 24.54
N HIS A 354 -64.56 27.76 23.67
CA HIS A 354 -64.48 29.23 23.46
C HIS A 354 -63.85 30.07 24.61
N GLU A 355 -62.91 30.94 24.19
CA GLU A 355 -62.47 32.24 24.75
C GLU A 355 -61.31 32.37 25.76
N ASN A 356 -60.28 33.07 25.27
CA ASN A 356 -59.57 34.24 25.83
C ASN A 356 -58.87 34.11 27.20
N MET A 357 -57.54 34.08 27.18
CA MET A 357 -56.67 35.27 27.38
C MET A 357 -55.21 34.96 27.08
#